data_AF-A0ABD0RVW7-F1
#
_entry.id   AF-A0ABD0RVW7-F1
#
_cell.length_a   1.000
_cell.length_b   1.000
_cell.length_c   1.000
_cell.angle_alpha   90.00
_cell.angle_beta   90.00
_cell.angle_gamma   90.00
#
_symmetry.space_group_name_H-M   'P 1'
#
loop_
_entity.id
_entity.type
_entity.pdbx_description
1 polymer ?
#
loop_
_entity_poly.entity_id
_entity_poly.type
_entity_poly.pdbx_seq_one_letter_code
_entity_poly.pdbx_strand_id
1 'polypeptide(L)' 'QRLQYLGDKQQNCTVRLNHVIQKDSHMYYFRFITDKPDGKWTGKSGVSLTVT' A
#
# COMPACT_ATOMS: atom_id res chain seq x y z
N GLN A 1 12.89 -10.42 -3.06
CA GLN A 1 11.96 -9.30 -3.33
C GLN A 1 11.20 -8.94 -2.05
N ARG A 2 11.28 -7.67 -1.57
CA ARG A 2 10.66 -7.25 -0.30
C ARG A 2 9.17 -6.93 -0.43
N LEU A 3 8.72 -6.42 -1.58
CA LEU A 3 7.32 -6.10 -1.82
C LEU A 3 6.72 -7.03 -2.87
N GLN A 4 5.59 -7.64 -2.57
CA GLN A 4 4.82 -8.49 -3.48
C GLN A 4 3.41 -7.93 -3.62
N TYR A 5 2.97 -7.72 -4.86
CA TYR A 5 1.56 -7.42 -5.14
C TYR A 5 0.82 -8.74 -5.30
N LEU A 6 -0.19 -8.96 -4.46
CA LEU A 6 -1.03 -10.17 -4.45
C LEU A 6 -2.47 -9.88 -4.89
N GLY A 7 -2.72 -8.65 -5.33
CA GLY A 7 -4.02 -8.21 -5.79
C GLY A 7 -4.38 -8.70 -7.19
N ASP A 8 -5.62 -8.44 -7.58
CA ASP A 8 -6.18 -8.72 -8.89
C ASP A 8 -6.64 -7.42 -9.56
N LYS A 9 -7.26 -7.56 -10.74
CA LYS A 9 -7.83 -6.44 -11.51
C LYS A 9 -9.28 -6.13 -11.14
N GLN A 10 -9.85 -6.85 -10.18
CA GLN A 10 -11.25 -6.71 -9.79
C GLN A 10 -11.35 -5.83 -8.54
N GLN A 11 -10.99 -6.36 -7.37
CA GLN A 11 -11.20 -5.69 -6.08
C GLN A 11 -10.14 -6.02 -5.04
N ASN A 12 -9.28 -7.01 -5.28
CA ASN A 12 -8.20 -7.30 -4.35
C ASN A 12 -7.00 -6.41 -4.66
N CYS A 13 -6.60 -5.57 -3.71
CA CYS A 13 -5.44 -4.69 -3.85
C CYS A 13 -4.36 -5.02 -2.80
N THR A 14 -4.25 -6.28 -2.39
CA THR A 14 -3.34 -6.72 -1.32
C THR A 14 -1.87 -6.56 -1.71
N VAL A 15 -1.10 -5.96 -0.81
CA VAL A 15 0.36 -5.91 -0.87
C VAL A 15 0.93 -6.66 0.33
N ARG A 16 1.92 -7.51 0.07
CA ARG A 16 2.71 -8.19 1.10
C ARG A 16 4.10 -7.58 1.17
N LEU A 17 4.48 -7.15 2.37
CA LEU A 17 5.82 -6.70 2.69
C LEU A 17 6.55 -7.82 3.45
N ASN A 18 7.69 -8.26 2.93
CA ASN A 18 8.54 -9.31 3.48
C ASN A 18 9.85 -8.69 4.01
N HIS A 19 10.41 -9.32 5.05
CA HIS A 19 11.64 -8.85 5.71
C HIS A 19 11.53 -7.39 6.14
N VAL A 20 10.48 -7.10 6.93
CA VAL A 20 10.27 -5.77 7.51
C VAL A 20 11.33 -5.48 8.57
N ILE A 21 11.82 -4.24 8.59
CA ILE A 21 12.82 -3.74 9.54
C ILE A 21 12.28 -2.49 10.25
N GLN A 22 12.90 -2.07 11.35
CA GLN A 22 12.46 -0.87 12.10
C GLN A 22 12.24 0.36 11.23
N LYS A 23 13.08 0.57 10.20
CA LYS A 23 12.97 1.68 9.24
C LYS A 23 11.70 1.64 8.38
N ASP A 24 10.97 0.53 8.33
CA ASP A 24 9.69 0.43 7.63
C ASP A 24 8.50 0.83 8.53
N SER A 25 8.72 1.20 9.80
CA SER A 25 7.65 1.61 10.70
C SER A 25 7.07 2.96 10.28
N HIS A 26 5.92 2.93 9.61
CA HIS A 26 5.26 4.09 9.03
C HIS A 26 3.74 3.90 8.99
N MET A 27 3.04 4.99 8.70
CA MET A 27 1.64 4.94 8.31
C MET A 27 1.54 4.76 6.79
N TYR A 28 0.92 3.65 6.38
CA TYR A 28 0.72 3.28 4.99
C TYR A 28 -0.69 3.65 4.55
N TYR A 29 -0.82 4.17 3.34
CA TYR A 29 -2.09 4.57 2.76
C TYR A 29 -2.32 3.87 1.45
N PHE A 30 -3.58 3.56 1.19
CA PHE A 30 -4.01 3.04 -0.08
C PHE A 30 -4.33 4.18 -1.06
N ARG A 31 -3.85 4.07 -2.31
CA ARG A 31 -4.02 5.10 -3.35
C ARG A 31 -4.41 4.46 -4.69
N PHE A 32 -5.43 5.02 -5.33
CA PHE A 32 -5.73 4.78 -6.73
C PHE A 32 -5.17 5.91 -7.59
N ILE A 33 -4.57 5.54 -8.72
CA ILE A 33 -4.13 6.46 -9.78
C ILE A 33 -4.76 5.95 -11.07
N THR A 34 -5.44 6.83 -11.79
CA THR A 34 -5.98 6.57 -13.12
C THR A 34 -5.17 7.31 -14.17
N ASP A 35 -5.46 7.05 -15.43
CA ASP A 35 -4.90 7.72 -16.61
C ASP A 35 -5.35 9.18 -16.78
N LYS A 36 -6.27 9.68 -15.94
CA LYS A 36 -6.75 11.07 -16.01
C LYS A 36 -5.76 11.99 -15.29
N PRO A 37 -5.52 13.22 -15.79
CA PRO A 37 -4.58 14.17 -15.18
C PRO A 37 -4.80 14.41 -13.67
N ASP A 38 -6.05 14.43 -13.23
CA ASP A 38 -6.44 14.60 -11.82
C ASP A 38 -7.04 13.31 -11.20
N GLY A 39 -6.88 12.18 -11.87
CA GLY A 39 -7.42 10.88 -11.48
C GLY A 39 -6.66 10.24 -10.33
N LYS A 40 -6.56 10.91 -9.18
CA LYS A 40 -5.90 10.37 -7.99
C LYS A 40 -6.82 10.43 -6.79
N TRP A 41 -6.89 9.33 -6.06
CA TRP A 41 -7.60 9.26 -4.79
C TRP A 41 -6.75 8.53 -3.77
N THR A 42 -6.62 9.10 -2.57
CA THR A 42 -5.92 8.47 -1.43
C THR A 42 -6.94 8.20 -0.34
N GLY A 43 -6.97 6.98 0.16
CA GLY A 43 -7.85 6.60 1.27
C GLY A 43 -7.52 7.40 2.53
N LYS A 44 -8.55 7.84 3.25
CA LYS A 44 -8.38 8.63 4.48
C LYS A 44 -7.85 7.78 5.64
N SER A 45 -8.28 6.53 5.72
CA SER A 45 -7.84 5.59 6.75
C SER A 45 -6.55 4.91 6.29
N GLY A 46 -5.46 5.17 7.02
CA GLY A 46 -4.19 4.47 6.85
C GLY A 46 -4.06 3.25 7.75
N VAL A 47 -3.01 2.47 7.54
CA VAL A 47 -2.59 1.36 8.39
C VAL A 47 -1.26 1.73 9.03
N SER A 48 -1.19 1.72 10.36
CA SER A 48 0.08 1.93 11.08
C SER A 48 0.86 0.61 11.15
N LEU A 49 2.08 0.60 10.61
CA LEU A 49 3.01 -0.50 10.77
C LEU A 49 4.05 -0.12 11.83
N THR A 50 4.21 -0.98 12.84
CA THR A 50 5.26 -0.88 13.84
C THR A 50 6.04 -2.18 13.85
N VAL A 51 7.36 -2.11 13.70
CA VAL A 51 8.26 -3.28 13.80
C VAL A 51 8.95 -3.23 15.15
N THR A 52 8.79 -4.29 15.95
CA THR A 52 9.35 -4.45 17.29
C THR A 52 10.45 -5.49 17.32
#